data_AF-A0A6L6PBC9-F1
#
_entry.id   AF-A0A6L6PBC9-F1
#
_cell.length_a   1.000
_cell.length_b   1.000
_cell.length_c   1.000
_cell.angle_alpha   90.00
_cell.angle_beta   90.00
_cell.angle_gamma   90.00
#
_symmetry.space_group_name_H-M   'P 1'
#
loop_
_entity.id
_entity.type
_entity.pdbx_description
1 polymer ?
#
loop_
_entity_poly.entity_id
_entity_poly.type
_entity_poly.pdbx_seq_one_letter_code
_entity_poly.pdbx_strand_id
1 'polypeptide(L)'
;MSNELDALMMQAGAVDAQIAATAPEAVQAAEEQQVLLSVADENKRGVLLVLGTALPVLGKLYPSLLAVYTDEAQAAIAETVGPLLAKHGIDLKDFGGNYREEIAAALVCGPIAWATVQAVKADIAARAEAPQQPAKPLPAGPAAKPGDIAYRAPEAPPEAGKAVETLGTPAELSGA
;
A
#
# COMPACT_ATOMS: atom_id res chain seq x y z
N MET A 1 5.12 63.12 -38.56
CA MET A 1 3.85 62.47 -38.92
C MET A 1 3.97 60.95 -39.09
N SER A 2 5.03 60.37 -39.67
CA SER A 2 5.13 58.90 -39.80
C SER A 2 5.20 58.13 -38.46
N ASN A 3 5.96 58.62 -37.48
CA ASN A 3 6.14 57.90 -36.21
C ASN A 3 4.85 57.78 -35.36
N GLU A 4 3.93 58.73 -35.51
CA GLU A 4 2.65 58.71 -34.77
C GLU A 4 1.67 57.70 -35.38
N LEU A 5 1.70 57.53 -36.70
CA LEU A 5 0.91 56.53 -37.41
C LEU A 5 1.36 55.09 -37.09
N ASP A 6 2.68 54.86 -37.03
CA ASP A 6 3.23 53.54 -36.68
C ASP A 6 2.88 53.16 -35.22
N ALA A 7 2.93 54.13 -34.30
CA ALA A 7 2.54 53.93 -32.91
C ALA A 7 1.04 53.59 -32.77
N LEU A 8 0.18 54.28 -33.53
CA LEU A 8 -1.27 54.00 -33.58
C LEU A 8 -1.58 52.63 -34.18
N MET A 9 -0.86 52.20 -35.22
CA MET A 9 -1.03 50.86 -35.79
C MET A 9 -0.62 49.76 -34.81
N MET A 10 0.48 49.92 -34.08
CA MET A 10 0.86 48.97 -33.02
C MET A 10 -0.17 48.91 -31.90
N GLN A 11 -0.70 50.07 -31.47
CA GLN A 11 -1.71 50.12 -30.42
C GLN A 11 -3.02 49.44 -30.87
N ALA A 12 -3.46 49.67 -32.12
CA ALA A 12 -4.64 49.00 -32.67
C ALA A 12 -4.47 47.47 -32.72
N GLY A 13 -3.31 46.99 -33.19
CA GLY A 13 -3.02 45.55 -33.20
C GLY A 13 -2.98 44.92 -31.80
N ALA A 14 -2.49 45.66 -30.80
CA ALA A 14 -2.50 45.21 -29.41
C ALA A 14 -3.92 45.13 -28.82
N VAL A 15 -4.79 46.10 -29.16
CA VAL A 15 -6.20 46.11 -28.74
C VAL A 15 -6.96 44.96 -29.41
N ASP A 16 -6.75 44.72 -30.71
CA ASP A 16 -7.38 43.61 -31.43
C ASP A 16 -6.95 42.25 -30.85
N ALA A 17 -5.67 42.09 -30.49
CA ALA A 17 -5.19 40.89 -29.82
C ALA A 17 -5.84 40.69 -28.43
N GLN A 18 -6.05 41.76 -27.66
CA GLN A 18 -6.74 41.69 -26.37
C GLN A 18 -8.23 41.35 -26.51
N ILE A 19 -8.91 41.93 -27.52
CA ILE A 19 -10.31 41.61 -27.81
C ILE A 19 -10.43 40.14 -28.25
N ALA A 20 -9.53 39.67 -29.12
CA ALA A 20 -9.49 38.27 -29.53
C ALA A 20 -9.23 37.31 -28.34
N ALA A 21 -8.32 37.67 -27.42
CA ALA A 21 -8.02 36.86 -26.24
C ALA A 21 -9.17 36.83 -25.20
N THR A 22 -10.04 37.84 -25.20
CA THR A 22 -11.20 37.93 -24.30
C THR A 22 -12.51 37.52 -24.96
N ALA A 23 -12.46 37.13 -26.24
CA ALA A 23 -13.61 36.58 -26.93
C ALA A 23 -14.11 35.31 -26.20
N PRO A 24 -15.44 35.09 -26.10
CA PRO A 24 -16.00 33.95 -25.37
C PRO A 24 -15.39 32.60 -25.78
N GLU A 25 -15.12 32.41 -27.07
CA GLU A 25 -14.50 31.20 -27.61
C GLU A 25 -13.06 31.01 -27.13
N ALA A 26 -12.26 32.09 -27.04
CA ALA A 26 -10.89 32.04 -26.57
C ALA A 26 -10.81 31.81 -25.06
N VAL A 27 -11.73 32.42 -24.30
CA VAL A 27 -11.86 32.21 -22.85
C VAL A 27 -12.27 30.76 -22.58
N GLN A 28 -13.26 30.24 -23.30
CA GLN A 28 -13.72 28.86 -23.14
C GLN A 28 -12.63 27.83 -23.50
N ALA A 29 -11.88 28.05 -24.58
CA ALA A 29 -10.76 27.19 -24.93
C ALA A 29 -9.64 27.23 -23.88
N ALA A 30 -9.35 28.41 -23.31
CA ALA A 30 -8.38 28.54 -22.23
C ALA A 30 -8.82 27.83 -20.94
N GLU A 31 -10.11 27.91 -20.59
CA GLU A 31 -10.70 27.20 -19.46
C GLU A 31 -10.63 25.68 -19.64
N GLU A 32 -11.01 25.15 -20.80
CA GLU A 32 -10.92 23.72 -21.11
C GLU A 32 -9.48 23.21 -21.04
N GLN A 33 -8.53 24.00 -21.56
CA GLN A 33 -7.12 23.66 -21.49
C GLN A 33 -6.58 23.69 -20.06
N GLN A 34 -7.02 24.65 -19.24
CA GLN A 34 -6.67 24.70 -17.82
C GLN A 34 -7.25 23.50 -17.04
N VAL A 35 -8.48 23.09 -17.34
CA VAL A 35 -9.09 21.88 -16.75
C VAL A 35 -8.29 20.64 -17.13
N LEU A 36 -7.94 20.48 -18.42
CA LEU A 36 -7.13 19.34 -18.89
C LEU A 36 -5.75 19.28 -18.21
N LEU A 37 -5.10 20.43 -18.02
CA LEU A 37 -3.82 20.51 -17.31
C LEU A 37 -3.96 20.12 -15.84
N SER A 38 -5.01 20.60 -15.17
CA SER A 38 -5.29 20.23 -13.78
C SER A 38 -5.54 18.73 -13.62
N VAL A 39 -6.35 18.12 -14.50
CA VAL A 39 -6.62 16.68 -14.49
C VAL A 39 -5.36 15.88 -14.82
N ALA A 40 -4.51 16.36 -15.74
CA ALA A 40 -3.23 15.72 -16.04
C ALA A 40 -2.32 15.67 -14.80
N ASP A 41 -2.22 16.75 -14.04
CA ASP A 41 -1.40 16.80 -12.83
C ASP A 41 -1.97 15.93 -11.70
N GLU A 42 -3.30 15.88 -11.54
CA GLU A 42 -3.96 14.94 -10.61
C GLU A 42 -3.67 13.48 -11.02
N ASN A 43 -3.76 13.16 -12.31
CA ASN A 43 -3.44 11.83 -12.83
C ASN A 43 -1.97 11.44 -12.62
N LYS A 44 -1.02 12.36 -12.80
CA LYS A 44 0.41 12.10 -12.51
C LYS A 44 0.61 11.61 -11.07
N ARG A 45 -0.02 12.30 -10.12
CA ARG A 45 0.03 11.93 -8.69
C ARG A 45 -0.62 10.57 -8.44
N GLY A 46 -1.74 10.30 -9.11
CA GLY A 46 -2.42 9.00 -9.04
C GLY A 46 -1.53 7.86 -9.53
N VAL A 47 -0.86 8.02 -10.67
CA VAL A 47 0.08 7.03 -11.22
C VAL A 47 1.24 6.75 -10.25
N LEU A 48 1.84 7.79 -9.66
CA LEU A 48 2.90 7.63 -8.66
C LEU A 48 2.40 6.89 -7.42
N LEU A 49 1.20 7.19 -6.94
CA LEU A 49 0.61 6.49 -5.79
C LEU A 49 0.40 5.00 -6.09
N VAL A 50 -0.11 4.67 -7.28
CA VAL A 50 -0.30 3.27 -7.71
C VAL A 50 1.05 2.55 -7.80
N LEU A 51 2.05 3.15 -8.43
CA LEU A 51 3.39 2.55 -8.54
C LEU A 51 4.05 2.38 -7.17
N GLY A 52 3.98 3.39 -6.30
CA GLY A 52 4.56 3.36 -4.96
C GLY A 52 3.91 2.33 -4.02
N THR A 53 2.64 1.99 -4.25
CA THR A 53 1.92 0.98 -3.46
C THR A 53 2.03 -0.44 -4.05
N ALA A 54 2.01 -0.56 -5.38
CA ALA A 54 2.14 -1.84 -6.07
C ALA A 54 3.58 -2.38 -6.06
N LEU A 55 4.57 -1.49 -6.22
CA LEU A 55 6.02 -1.69 -6.11
C LEU A 55 6.44 -2.69 -5.01
N PRO A 56 6.21 -2.33 -3.73
CA PRO A 56 6.66 -3.14 -2.59
C PRO A 56 6.00 -4.52 -2.51
N VAL A 57 4.78 -4.66 -3.04
CA VAL A 57 4.05 -5.94 -3.03
C VAL A 57 4.58 -6.83 -4.14
N LEU A 58 4.60 -6.32 -5.37
CA LEU A 58 5.04 -7.06 -6.55
C LEU A 58 6.53 -7.36 -6.51
N GLY A 59 7.34 -6.48 -5.90
CA GLY A 59 8.78 -6.67 -5.73
C GLY A 59 9.14 -7.89 -4.87
N LYS A 60 8.26 -8.33 -3.96
CA LYS A 60 8.46 -9.58 -3.22
C LYS A 60 8.32 -10.83 -4.10
N LEU A 61 7.53 -10.73 -5.17
CA LEU A 61 7.28 -11.82 -6.11
C LEU A 61 8.23 -11.77 -7.31
N TYR A 62 8.58 -10.56 -7.73
CA TYR A 62 9.45 -10.27 -8.87
C TYR A 62 10.48 -9.21 -8.47
N PRO A 63 11.60 -9.61 -7.82
CA PRO A 63 12.60 -8.68 -7.31
C PRO A 63 13.22 -7.78 -8.39
N SER A 64 13.26 -8.25 -9.63
CA SER A 64 13.74 -7.48 -10.78
C SER A 64 12.94 -6.21 -11.04
N LEU A 65 11.66 -6.14 -10.64
CA LEU A 65 10.84 -4.94 -10.79
C LEU A 65 11.40 -3.75 -10.01
N LEU A 66 12.03 -3.98 -8.85
CA LEU A 66 12.62 -2.91 -8.04
C LEU A 66 13.84 -2.28 -8.72
N ALA A 67 14.55 -3.05 -9.55
CA ALA A 67 15.69 -2.54 -10.32
C ALA A 67 15.25 -1.78 -11.59
N VAL A 68 14.07 -2.08 -12.12
CA VAL A 68 13.53 -1.46 -13.34
C VAL A 68 12.73 -0.20 -13.02
N TYR A 69 11.89 -0.24 -12.00
CA TYR A 69 11.04 0.87 -11.59
C TYR A 69 11.72 1.71 -10.51
N THR A 70 12.85 2.31 -10.86
CA THR A 70 13.52 3.32 -10.02
C THR A 70 12.63 4.54 -9.85
N ASP A 71 12.93 5.40 -8.88
CA ASP A 71 12.16 6.64 -8.65
C ASP A 71 12.12 7.53 -9.90
N GLU A 72 13.23 7.61 -10.65
CA GLU A 72 13.31 8.34 -11.91
C GLU A 72 12.45 7.70 -13.01
N ALA A 73 12.43 6.37 -13.11
CA ALA A 73 11.56 5.68 -14.06
C ALA A 73 10.08 5.87 -13.70
N GLN A 74 9.72 5.81 -12.42
CA GLN A 74 8.36 6.06 -11.95
C GLN A 74 7.91 7.50 -12.23
N ALA A 75 8.78 8.49 -12.01
CA ALA A 75 8.52 9.88 -12.36
C ALA A 75 8.31 10.06 -13.88
N ALA A 76 9.17 9.46 -14.71
CA ALA A 76 9.02 9.51 -16.16
C ALA A 76 7.72 8.86 -16.65
N ILE A 77 7.31 7.74 -16.04
CA ILE A 77 6.04 7.08 -16.32
C ILE A 77 4.87 8.00 -15.93
N ALA A 78 4.92 8.61 -14.75
CA ALA A 78 3.87 9.53 -14.31
C ALA A 78 3.74 10.72 -15.27
N GLU A 79 4.85 11.37 -15.63
CA GLU A 79 4.90 12.51 -16.55
C GLU A 79 4.33 12.20 -17.95
N THR A 80 4.45 10.95 -18.40
CA THR A 80 3.93 10.52 -19.72
C THR A 80 2.49 10.02 -19.66
N VAL A 81 2.14 9.25 -18.63
CA VAL A 81 0.82 8.62 -18.50
C VAL A 81 -0.23 9.60 -17.99
N GLY A 82 0.11 10.52 -17.09
CA GLY A 82 -0.85 11.48 -16.54
C GLY A 82 -1.55 12.35 -17.60
N PRO A 83 -0.80 13.02 -18.50
CA PRO A 83 -1.37 13.77 -19.61
C PRO A 83 -2.13 12.89 -20.62
N LEU A 84 -1.67 11.64 -20.82
CA LEU A 84 -2.35 10.69 -21.70
C LEU A 84 -3.74 10.32 -21.17
N LEU A 85 -3.85 10.07 -19.86
CA LEU A 85 -5.13 9.79 -19.22
C LEU A 85 -6.07 10.99 -19.30
N ALA A 86 -5.57 12.19 -19.03
CA ALA A 86 -6.36 13.42 -19.15
C ALA A 86 -6.88 13.64 -20.58
N LYS A 87 -6.04 13.40 -21.60
CA LYS A 87 -6.43 13.47 -23.02
C LYS A 87 -7.56 12.50 -23.38
N HIS A 88 -7.62 11.33 -22.74
CA HIS A 88 -8.67 10.33 -22.96
C HIS A 88 -9.89 10.54 -22.06
N GLY A 89 -9.96 11.64 -21.30
CA GLY A 89 -11.06 11.92 -20.37
C GLY A 89 -11.08 10.98 -19.17
N ILE A 90 -9.95 10.37 -18.84
CA ILE A 90 -9.81 9.50 -17.67
C ILE A 90 -9.27 10.35 -16.54
N ASP A 91 -10.06 10.51 -15.48
CA ASP A 91 -9.61 11.07 -14.22
C ASP A 91 -9.43 9.94 -13.19
N LEU A 92 -8.20 9.74 -12.73
CA LEU A 92 -7.86 8.77 -11.69
C LEU A 92 -8.49 9.12 -10.34
N LYS A 93 -8.85 10.39 -10.13
CA LYS A 93 -9.63 10.84 -8.97
C LYS A 93 -11.03 10.23 -8.98
N ASP A 94 -11.66 10.14 -10.14
CA ASP A 94 -12.98 9.53 -10.32
C ASP A 94 -12.91 7.99 -10.36
N PHE A 95 -11.84 7.43 -10.93
CA PHE A 95 -11.58 5.99 -10.91
C PHE A 95 -11.38 5.45 -9.47
N GLY A 96 -10.80 6.29 -8.61
CA GLY A 96 -10.77 6.09 -7.16
C GLY A 96 -11.83 6.91 -6.43
N GLY A 97 -12.97 7.29 -7.03
CA GLY A 97 -14.00 8.07 -6.35
C GLY A 97 -15.03 7.16 -5.67
N ASN A 98 -15.59 6.23 -6.44
CA ASN A 98 -16.57 5.24 -5.97
C ASN A 98 -15.95 3.93 -5.48
N TYR A 99 -14.68 3.67 -5.82
CA TYR A 99 -13.97 2.45 -5.46
C TYR A 99 -12.66 2.72 -4.72
N ARG A 100 -12.45 3.94 -4.18
CA ARG A 100 -11.19 4.30 -3.52
C ARG A 100 -10.97 3.43 -2.31
N GLU A 101 -12.00 3.33 -1.49
CA GLU A 101 -11.96 2.56 -0.26
C GLU A 101 -11.75 1.08 -0.59
N GLU A 102 -12.39 0.56 -1.64
CA GLU A 102 -12.24 -0.83 -2.08
C GLU A 102 -10.87 -1.11 -2.68
N ILE A 103 -10.31 -0.22 -3.50
CA ILE A 103 -8.96 -0.40 -4.08
C ILE A 103 -7.90 -0.24 -2.99
N ALA A 104 -8.04 0.73 -2.09
CA ALA A 104 -7.16 0.88 -0.93
C ALA A 104 -7.25 -0.34 0.00
N ALA A 105 -8.46 -0.83 0.28
CA ALA A 105 -8.68 -2.06 1.03
C ALA A 105 -8.07 -3.25 0.30
N ALA A 106 -8.21 -3.38 -1.02
CA ALA A 106 -7.60 -4.45 -1.80
C ALA A 106 -6.07 -4.39 -1.78
N LEU A 107 -5.48 -3.19 -1.81
CA LEU A 107 -4.02 -3.01 -1.73
C LEU A 107 -3.45 -3.37 -0.35
N VAL A 108 -4.22 -3.18 0.73
CA VAL A 108 -3.82 -3.56 2.10
C VAL A 108 -4.15 -5.02 2.40
N CYS A 109 -5.39 -5.44 2.16
CA CYS A 109 -5.90 -6.77 2.46
C CYS A 109 -5.40 -7.81 1.46
N GLY A 110 -5.15 -7.45 0.21
CA GLY A 110 -4.70 -8.37 -0.85
C GLY A 110 -3.40 -9.10 -0.51
N PRO A 111 -2.31 -8.40 -0.13
CA PRO A 111 -1.07 -9.04 0.29
C PRO A 111 -1.25 -9.95 1.51
N ILE A 112 -2.11 -9.56 2.46
CA ILE A 112 -2.42 -10.35 3.66
C ILE A 112 -3.15 -11.63 3.26
N ALA A 113 -4.21 -11.52 2.46
CA ALA A 113 -4.98 -12.66 1.97
C ALA A 113 -4.10 -13.63 1.18
N TRP A 114 -3.20 -13.11 0.32
CA TRP A 114 -2.25 -13.95 -0.41
C TRP A 114 -1.26 -14.67 0.51
N ALA A 115 -0.70 -13.96 1.52
CA ALA A 115 0.17 -14.57 2.52
C ALA A 115 -0.56 -15.66 3.33
N THR A 116 -1.83 -15.45 3.68
CA THR A 116 -2.66 -16.46 4.35
C THR A 116 -2.81 -17.72 3.50
N VAL A 117 -3.09 -17.59 2.21
CA VAL A 117 -3.19 -18.74 1.30
C VAL A 117 -1.87 -19.51 1.22
N GLN A 118 -0.74 -18.82 1.16
CA GLN A 118 0.58 -19.46 1.11
C GLN A 118 0.92 -20.19 2.41
N ALA A 119 0.60 -19.59 3.56
CA ALA A 119 0.79 -20.22 4.87
C ALA A 119 -0.05 -21.51 5.02
N VAL A 120 -1.33 -21.47 4.61
CA VAL A 120 -2.21 -22.66 4.66
C VAL A 120 -1.67 -23.78 3.77
N LYS A 121 -1.16 -23.45 2.57
CA LYS A 121 -0.54 -24.45 1.68
C LYS A 121 0.70 -25.07 2.31
N ALA A 122 1.55 -24.25 2.95
CA ALA A 122 2.73 -24.73 3.65
C ALA A 122 2.36 -25.66 4.83
N ASP A 123 1.33 -25.32 5.60
CA ASP A 123 0.83 -26.16 6.69
C ASP A 123 0.30 -27.51 6.19
N ILE A 124 -0.42 -27.52 5.07
CA ILE A 124 -0.92 -28.76 4.46
C ILE A 124 0.25 -29.63 3.98
N ALA A 125 1.25 -29.03 3.32
CA ALA A 125 2.44 -29.75 2.87
C ALA A 125 3.23 -30.34 4.06
N ALA A 126 3.44 -29.55 5.12
CA ALA A 126 4.13 -30.01 6.33
C ALA A 126 3.38 -31.16 7.03
N ARG A 127 2.05 -31.17 6.99
CA ARG A 127 1.23 -32.29 7.50
C ARG A 127 1.29 -33.53 6.63
N ALA A 128 1.46 -33.37 5.31
CA ALA A 128 1.62 -34.48 4.39
C ALA A 128 3.01 -35.12 4.47
N GLU A 129 4.04 -34.33 4.75
CA GLU A 129 5.43 -34.78 4.89
C GLU A 129 5.79 -35.24 6.31
N ALA A 130 4.99 -34.88 7.32
CA ALA A 130 5.16 -35.41 8.66
C ALA A 130 4.97 -36.94 8.62
N PRO A 131 6.01 -37.75 8.92
CA PRO A 131 5.80 -39.18 9.09
C PRO A 131 4.74 -39.34 10.17
N GLN A 132 3.69 -40.12 9.88
CA GLN A 132 2.77 -40.58 10.91
C GLN A 132 3.64 -41.22 11.99
N GLN A 133 3.92 -40.48 13.07
CA GLN A 133 4.61 -41.07 14.20
C GLN A 133 3.73 -42.25 14.61
N PRO A 134 4.28 -43.49 14.62
CA PRO A 134 3.49 -44.62 15.05
C PRO A 134 2.97 -44.25 16.42
N ALA A 135 1.64 -44.28 16.57
CA ALA A 135 0.99 -43.99 17.82
C ALA A 135 1.73 -44.77 18.90
N LYS A 136 2.43 -44.06 19.78
CA LYS A 136 3.16 -44.67 20.88
C LYS A 136 2.12 -45.52 21.60
N PRO A 137 2.30 -46.85 21.73
CA PRO A 137 1.32 -47.68 22.41
C PRO A 137 1.08 -47.02 23.77
N LEU A 138 -0.17 -46.68 24.07
CA LEU A 138 -0.50 -46.30 25.43
C LEU A 138 0.04 -47.41 26.33
N PRO A 139 0.76 -47.10 27.43
CA PRO A 139 1.10 -48.12 28.40
C PRO A 139 -0.21 -48.84 28.74
N ALA A 140 -0.20 -50.17 28.65
CA ALA A 140 -1.35 -50.99 28.99
C ALA A 140 -1.68 -50.75 30.46
N GLY A 141 -2.53 -49.75 30.71
CA GLY A 141 -3.21 -49.59 31.97
C GLY A 141 -4.12 -50.80 32.18
N PRO A 142 -4.36 -51.20 33.44
CA PRO A 142 -5.26 -52.31 33.74
C PRO A 142 -6.59 -52.10 33.00
N ALA A 143 -7.07 -53.15 32.33
CA ALA A 143 -8.26 -53.11 31.50
C ALA A 143 -9.42 -52.42 32.23
N ALA A 144 -9.85 -51.28 31.72
CA ALA A 144 -11.04 -50.60 32.23
C ALA A 144 -12.23 -51.54 32.08
N LYS A 145 -12.95 -51.79 33.18
CA LYS A 145 -14.17 -52.59 33.15
C LYS A 145 -15.31 -51.72 32.58
N PRO A 146 -16.30 -52.31 31.87
CA PRO A 146 -17.46 -51.57 31.42
C PRO A 146 -18.16 -50.90 32.62
N GLY A 147 -18.09 -49.56 32.70
CA GLY A 147 -18.62 -48.76 33.81
C GLY A 147 -17.64 -47.74 34.41
N ASP A 148 -16.34 -47.86 34.15
CA ASP A 148 -15.34 -46.92 34.68
C ASP A 148 -15.25 -45.64 33.82
N ILE A 149 -16.18 -44.70 34.02
CA ILE A 149 -15.96 -43.31 33.61
C ILE A 149 -15.07 -42.67 34.67
N ALA A 150 -13.75 -42.78 34.50
CA ALA A 150 -12.82 -42.04 35.34
C ALA A 150 -12.97 -40.54 35.04
N TYR A 151 -13.73 -39.83 35.87
CA TYR A 151 -13.71 -38.37 35.92
C TYR A 151 -12.29 -37.93 36.30
N ARG A 152 -11.55 -37.37 35.34
CA ARG A 152 -10.30 -36.65 35.63
C ARG A 152 -10.69 -35.26 36.14
N ALA A 153 -10.65 -35.07 37.45
CA ALA A 153 -10.81 -33.75 38.04
C ALA A 153 -9.76 -32.79 37.45
N PRO A 154 -10.11 -31.53 37.13
CA PRO A 154 -9.14 -30.55 36.69
C PRO A 154 -8.09 -30.36 37.80
N GLU A 155 -6.81 -30.53 37.42
CA GLU A 155 -5.68 -30.32 38.33
C GLU A 155 -5.72 -28.89 38.88
N ALA A 156 -5.60 -28.75 40.20
CA ALA A 156 -5.59 -27.45 40.86
C ALA A 156 -4.38 -26.63 40.39
N PRO A 157 -4.52 -25.30 40.21
CA PRO A 157 -3.41 -24.44 39.82
C PRO A 157 -2.28 -24.50 40.87
N PRO A 158 -1.01 -24.40 40.46
CA PRO A 158 0.12 -24.50 41.37
C PRO A 158 0.07 -23.39 42.43
N GLU A 159 0.15 -23.79 43.70
CA GLU A 159 0.24 -22.89 44.83
C GLU A 159 1.44 -21.93 44.68
N ALA A 160 1.17 -20.64 44.89
CA ALA A 160 2.18 -19.60 45.02
C ALA A 160 2.98 -19.82 46.33
N GLY A 161 4.03 -20.65 46.23
CA GLY A 161 4.90 -21.01 47.34
C GLY A 161 6.19 -20.21 47.40
N LYS A 162 6.15 -19.14 48.21
CA LYS A 162 7.26 -18.55 48.99
C LYS A 162 8.41 -17.85 48.25
N ALA A 163 8.31 -16.52 48.25
CA ALA A 163 9.46 -15.62 48.34
C ALA A 163 10.35 -16.05 49.51
N VAL A 164 11.61 -16.38 49.20
CA VAL A 164 12.68 -16.45 50.20
C VAL A 164 13.71 -15.40 49.80
N GLU A 165 13.82 -14.43 50.70
CA GLU A 165 14.88 -13.44 50.77
C GLU A 165 16.26 -14.09 50.65
N THR A 166 17.08 -13.56 49.75
CA THR A 166 18.50 -13.36 50.04
C THR A 166 18.89 -11.97 49.58
N LEU A 167 18.90 -11.05 50.55
CA LEU A 167 19.55 -9.75 50.48
C LEU A 167 21.00 -9.94 50.02
N GLY A 168 21.30 -9.51 48.79
CA GLY A 168 22.65 -9.25 48.33
C GLY A 168 23.08 -7.86 48.80
N THR A 169 24.01 -7.83 49.73
CA THR A 169 24.67 -6.65 50.31
C THR A 169 25.34 -5.79 49.22
N PRO A 170 25.22 -4.45 49.25
CA PRO A 170 26.01 -3.58 48.40
C PRO A 170 27.43 -3.46 48.97
N ALA A 171 28.44 -3.95 48.23
CA ALA A 171 29.83 -3.65 48.52
C ALA A 171 30.17 -2.28 47.92
N GLU A 172 30.54 -1.37 48.81
CA GLU A 172 31.09 -0.05 48.51
C GLU A 172 32.41 -0.11 47.72
N LEU A 173 32.55 0.88 46.83
CA LEU A 173 33.75 1.71 46.57
C LEU A 173 35.10 1.23 47.16
N SER A 174 36.09 1.04 46.28
CA SER A 174 37.43 1.64 46.43
C SER A 174 38.23 1.52 45.14
N GLY A 175 39.01 2.56 44.83
CA GLY A 175 39.55 2.86 43.51
C GLY A 175 40.84 2.15 43.09
N ALA A 176 41.14 2.31 41.80
CA ALA A 176 42.45 2.58 41.23
C ALA A 176 42.25 3.15 39.81
#